data_AF-A0A6M1Y0D4-F1
#
_entry.id   AF-A0A6M1Y0D4-F1
#
_cell.length_a   1.000
_cell.length_b   1.000
_cell.length_c   1.000
_cell.angle_alpha   90.00
_cell.angle_beta   90.00
_cell.angle_gamma   90.00
#
_symmetry.space_group_name_H-M   'P 1'
#
loop_
_entity.id
_entity.type
_entity.pdbx_description
1 polymer ?
#
loop_
_entity_poly.entity_id
_entity_poly.type
_entity_poly.pdbx_seq_one_letter_code
_entity_poly.pdbx_strand_id
1 'polypeptide(L)'
;MTEKIEKAAAGRTDHPFKVSSITRAEAPEGAVSATWYRYEIAQGPNAIVGHREGSLQAVTQAVADIVIRLNERRLGKAGRVQLTPGPKKNRGS
;
A
#
# COMPACT_ATOMS: atom_id res chain seq x y z
N MET A 1 -13.67 -18.04 -10.44
CA MET A 1 -13.30 -18.39 -9.05
C MET A 1 -11.89 -17.88 -8.80
N THR A 2 -11.75 -16.57 -8.57
CA THR A 2 -10.62 -15.97 -7.83
C THR A 2 -11.15 -14.65 -7.30
N GLU A 3 -10.94 -14.46 -6.00
CA GLU A 3 -11.85 -13.75 -5.11
C GLU A 3 -11.95 -12.24 -5.31
N LYS A 4 -13.19 -11.79 -5.07
CA LYS A 4 -13.60 -10.44 -4.72
C LYS A 4 -12.61 -9.79 -3.75
N ILE A 5 -12.07 -8.64 -4.12
CA ILE A 5 -11.56 -7.67 -3.15
C ILE A 5 -12.43 -6.42 -3.28
N GLU A 6 -13.70 -6.57 -2.88
CA GLU A 6 -14.47 -5.45 -2.37
C GLU A 6 -14.04 -5.22 -0.92
N LYS A 7 -13.33 -4.12 -0.65
CA LYS A 7 -13.58 -3.38 0.58
C LYS A 7 -13.14 -1.93 0.45
N ALA A 8 -14.08 -1.12 -0.02
CA ALA A 8 -14.17 0.27 0.39
C ALA A 8 -14.48 0.32 1.89
N ALA A 9 -13.61 0.96 2.67
CA ALA A 9 -13.95 1.46 4.00
C ALA A 9 -13.21 2.78 4.24
N ALA A 10 -13.94 3.86 3.95
CA ALA A 10 -13.68 5.17 4.51
C ALA A 10 -13.71 5.07 6.05
N GLY A 11 -12.55 5.21 6.67
CA GLY A 11 -12.40 5.31 8.11
C GLY A 11 -11.07 5.96 8.39
N ARG A 12 -11.08 7.09 9.09
CA ARG A 12 -9.86 7.76 9.57
C ARG A 12 -9.16 6.82 10.55
N THR A 13 -8.27 5.97 10.06
CA THR A 13 -7.65 4.95 10.89
C THR A 13 -6.35 5.48 11.46
N ASP A 14 -6.45 5.99 12.68
CA ASP A 14 -5.32 6.31 13.56
C ASP A 14 -4.60 5.02 14.04
N HIS A 15 -4.45 4.04 13.17
CA HIS A 15 -3.72 2.82 13.48
C HIS A 15 -2.35 2.90 12.83
N PRO A 16 -1.27 2.54 13.55
CA PRO A 16 0.05 2.47 12.96
C PRO A 16 0.05 1.39 11.89
N PHE A 17 0.77 1.66 10.80
CA PHE A 17 1.05 0.68 9.78
C PHE A 17 1.93 -0.41 10.39
N LYS A 18 1.58 -1.66 10.10
CA LYS A 18 2.33 -2.85 10.54
C LYS A 18 2.40 -3.85 9.41
N VAL A 19 3.52 -4.55 9.30
CA VAL A 19 3.61 -5.70 8.40
C VAL A 19 2.73 -6.80 8.95
N SER A 20 1.75 -7.23 8.15
CA SER A 20 0.82 -8.31 8.44
C SER A 20 1.45 -9.65 8.05
N SER A 21 1.88 -9.75 6.79
CA SER A 21 2.47 -10.98 6.25
C SER A 21 3.39 -10.67 5.07
N ILE A 22 4.43 -11.49 4.90
CA ILE A 22 5.29 -11.52 3.72
C ILE A 22 5.35 -12.98 3.26
N THR A 23 4.82 -13.26 2.08
CA THR A 23 4.75 -14.62 1.53
C THR A 23 5.47 -14.66 0.20
N ARG A 24 6.18 -15.76 -0.08
CA ARG A 24 6.78 -15.98 -1.39
C ARG A 24 5.65 -16.15 -2.42
N ALA A 25 5.72 -15.40 -3.50
CA ALA A 25 4.79 -15.48 -4.61
C ALA A 25 5.47 -16.14 -5.80
N GLU A 26 4.67 -16.79 -6.65
CA GLU A 26 5.14 -17.22 -7.96
C GLU A 26 5.46 -16.02 -8.83
N ALA A 27 6.44 -16.21 -9.71
CA ALA A 27 6.81 -15.20 -10.66
C ALA A 27 5.68 -15.03 -11.68
N PRO A 28 5.20 -13.80 -11.97
CA PRO A 28 4.26 -13.59 -13.04
C PRO A 28 4.86 -14.05 -14.38
N GLU A 29 4.00 -14.54 -15.27
CA GLU A 29 4.41 -15.12 -16.54
C GLU A 29 5.25 -14.12 -17.35
N GLY A 30 6.49 -14.51 -17.70
CA GLY A 30 7.47 -13.64 -18.37
C GLY A 30 8.56 -13.04 -17.46
N ALA A 31 8.51 -13.28 -16.15
CA ALA A 31 9.56 -12.82 -15.24
C ALA A 31 10.81 -13.74 -15.28
N VAL A 32 11.97 -13.13 -15.48
CA VAL A 32 13.28 -13.79 -15.57
C VAL A 32 13.74 -14.20 -14.16
N SER A 33 13.18 -15.27 -13.63
CA SER A 33 13.71 -16.05 -12.49
C SER A 33 13.99 -15.31 -11.16
N ALA A 34 13.52 -14.07 -10.97
CA ALA A 34 13.62 -13.40 -9.68
C ALA A 34 12.62 -14.03 -8.70
N THR A 35 13.01 -14.19 -7.43
CA THR A 35 12.05 -14.65 -6.42
C THR A 35 11.08 -13.52 -6.11
N TRP A 36 9.79 -13.76 -6.29
CA TRP A 36 8.76 -12.79 -5.98
C TRP A 36 8.27 -12.99 -4.56
N TYR A 37 7.97 -11.87 -3.91
CA TYR A 37 7.36 -11.85 -2.60
C TYR A 37 6.18 -10.89 -2.62
N ARG A 38 5.06 -11.39 -2.13
CA ARG A 38 3.88 -10.59 -1.83
C ARG A 38 3.94 -10.18 -0.37
N TYR A 39 3.73 -8.90 -0.10
CA TYR A 39 3.67 -8.37 1.25
C TYR A 39 2.33 -7.69 1.50
N GLU A 40 1.90 -7.74 2.75
CA GLU A 40 0.68 -7.12 3.24
C GLU A 40 1.02 -6.22 4.44
N ILE A 41 0.62 -4.96 4.34
CA ILE A 41 0.76 -3.97 5.41
C ILE A 41 -0.64 -3.64 5.90
N ALA A 42 -0.95 -3.99 7.14
CA ALA A 42 -2.22 -3.67 7.77
C ALA A 42 -2.18 -2.29 8.42
N GLN A 43 -3.30 -1.57 8.31
CA GLN A 43 -3.58 -0.30 8.96
C GLN A 43 -5.02 -0.32 9.48
N GLY A 44 -5.22 -0.93 10.66
CA GLY A 44 -6.56 -1.14 11.22
C GLY A 44 -7.43 -2.00 10.28
N PRO A 45 -8.59 -1.51 9.79
CA PRO A 45 -9.47 -2.22 8.87
C PRO A 45 -8.98 -2.22 7.41
N ASN A 46 -7.94 -1.45 7.08
CA ASN A 46 -7.39 -1.35 5.74
C ASN A 46 -6.12 -2.18 5.62
N ALA A 47 -5.89 -2.78 4.46
CA ALA A 47 -4.66 -3.50 4.15
C ALA A 47 -4.10 -3.05 2.80
N ILE A 48 -2.80 -2.79 2.76
CA ILE A 48 -2.05 -2.48 1.55
C ILE A 48 -1.33 -3.76 1.12
N VAL A 49 -1.65 -4.25 -0.07
CA VAL A 49 -1.00 -5.43 -0.65
C VAL A 49 -0.07 -4.98 -1.77
N GLY A 50 1.17 -5.45 -1.75
CA GLY A 50 2.17 -5.19 -2.78
C GLY A 50 2.94 -6.44 -3.18
N HIS A 51 3.52 -6.40 -4.36
CA HIS A 51 4.40 -7.45 -4.88
C HIS A 51 5.76 -6.85 -5.19
N ARG A 52 6.83 -7.57 -4.85
CA ARG A 52 8.20 -7.12 -5.11
C ARG A 52 9.10 -8.32 -5.40
N GLU A 53 9.90 -8.18 -6.44
CA GLU A 53 10.97 -9.12 -6.74
C GLU A 53 12.21 -8.85 -5.87
N GLY A 54 12.92 -9.92 -5.52
CA GLY A 54 14.19 -9.85 -4.79
C GLY A 54 14.35 -10.99 -3.80
N SER A 55 15.31 -10.86 -2.89
CA SER A 55 15.51 -11.80 -1.79
C SER A 55 14.59 -11.48 -0.61
N LEU A 56 14.20 -12.49 0.19
CA LEU A 56 13.35 -12.29 1.38
C LEU A 56 13.87 -11.17 2.29
N GLN A 57 15.18 -11.08 2.48
CA GLN A 57 15.82 -10.05 3.31
C GLN A 57 15.64 -8.65 2.70
N ALA A 58 15.89 -8.50 1.40
CA ALA A 58 15.73 -7.23 0.70
C ALA A 58 14.25 -6.78 0.69
N VAL A 59 13.32 -7.72 0.49
CA VAL A 59 11.89 -7.42 0.54
C VAL A 59 11.46 -7.05 1.94
N THR A 60 11.87 -7.81 2.96
CA THR A 60 11.55 -7.50 4.37
C THR A 60 12.04 -6.11 4.75
N GLN A 61 13.27 -5.77 4.38
CA GLN A 61 13.85 -4.46 4.69
C GLN A 61 13.15 -3.33 3.94
N ALA A 62 12.81 -3.53 2.67
CA ALA A 62 12.05 -2.57 1.90
C ALA A 62 10.64 -2.35 2.47
N VAL A 63 9.96 -3.42 2.89
CA VAL A 63 8.62 -3.36 3.49
C VAL A 63 8.68 -2.67 4.85
N ALA A 64 9.70 -2.94 5.67
CA ALA A 64 9.92 -2.25 6.93
C ALA A 64 10.12 -0.74 6.72
N ASP A 65 10.94 -0.35 5.75
CA ASP A 65 11.17 1.05 5.39
C ASP A 65 9.89 1.73 4.88
N ILE A 66 9.06 1.04 4.09
CA ILE A 66 7.74 1.53 3.68
C ILE A 66 6.87 1.78 4.91
N VAL A 67 6.80 0.83 5.85
CA VAL A 67 6.02 0.97 7.09
C VAL A 67 6.51 2.14 7.93
N ILE A 68 7.82 2.33 8.06
CA ILE A 68 8.43 3.47 8.76
C ILE A 68 7.97 4.77 8.10
N ARG A 69 8.16 4.92 6.79
CA ARG A 69 7.77 6.14 6.06
C ARG A 69 6.26 6.40 6.10
N LEU A 70 5.43 5.36 6.08
CA LEU A 70 3.97 5.49 6.23
C LEU A 70 3.59 5.98 7.64
N ASN A 71 4.25 5.45 8.68
CA ASN A 71 4.05 5.90 10.05
C ASN A 71 4.60 7.31 10.30
N GLU A 72 5.77 7.67 9.76
CA GLU A 72 6.33 9.01 9.82
C GLU A 72 5.41 10.03 9.15
N ARG A 73 4.87 9.71 7.97
CA ARG A 73 3.86 10.53 7.30
C ARG A 73 2.60 10.71 8.16
N ARG A 74 2.22 9.70 8.95
CA ARG A 74 1.09 9.81 9.90
C ARG A 74 1.46 10.72 11.08
N LEU A 75 2.60 10.49 11.72
CA LEU A 75 3.11 11.30 12.84
C LEU A 75 3.29 12.78 12.47
N GLY A 76 3.76 13.05 11.24
CA GLY A 76 3.97 14.40 10.71
C GLY A 76 2.74 15.06 10.09
N LYS A 77 1.59 14.36 9.93
CA LYS A 77 0.38 14.91 9.30
C LYS A 77 -0.79 15.03 10.27
N ALA A 78 -0.71 16.07 11.11
CA ALA A 78 -1.81 17.00 11.32
C ALA A 78 -1.95 18.01 10.14
N GLY A 79 -1.33 17.74 9.00
CA GLY A 79 -1.41 18.56 7.78
C GLY A 79 -2.52 18.07 6.88
N ARG A 80 -3.71 18.64 7.04
CA ARG A 80 -4.84 18.62 6.10
C ARG A 80 -4.32 18.72 4.65
N VAL A 81 -4.25 17.60 3.92
CA VAL A 81 -4.27 17.65 2.46
C VAL A 81 -5.70 17.99 2.08
N GLN A 82 -5.98 19.29 2.00
CA GLN A 82 -7.15 19.78 1.33
C GLN A 82 -7.01 19.40 -0.15
N LEU A 83 -7.53 18.24 -0.52
CA LEU A 83 -7.87 17.94 -1.91
C LEU A 83 -9.00 18.90 -2.28
N THR A 84 -8.65 20.15 -2.60
CA THR A 84 -9.58 21.04 -3.27
C THR A 84 -9.68 20.48 -4.69
N PRO A 85 -10.82 19.95 -5.17
CA PRO A 85 -11.02 19.82 -6.60
C PRO A 85 -11.01 21.25 -7.16
N GLY A 86 -9.94 21.61 -7.86
CA GLY A 86 -9.92 22.85 -8.65
C GLY A 86 -11.12 22.87 -9.61
N PRO A 87 -11.75 24.02 -9.83
CA PRO A 87 -13.08 24.12 -10.42
C PRO A 87 -13.09 23.63 -11.87
N LYS A 88 -14.04 22.74 -12.21
CA LYS A 88 -14.44 22.48 -13.61
C LYS A 88 -14.92 23.80 -14.23
N LYS A 89 -14.10 24.42 -15.07
CA LYS A 89 -14.53 25.53 -15.93
C LYS A 89 -15.31 24.94 -17.11
N ASN A 90 -16.64 24.99 -17.04
CA ASN A 90 -17.51 24.84 -18.20
C ASN A 90 -18.51 26.00 -18.25
N ARG A 91 -18.20 26.99 -19.10
CA ARG A 91 -19.13 27.93 -19.75
C ARG A 91 -18.46 28.19 -21.11
N GLY A 92 -19.00 27.77 -22.24
CA GLY A 92 -20.31 28.18 -22.74
C GLY A 92 -20.11 29.46 -23.52
N SER A 93 -19.87 29.34 -24.83
CA SER A 93 -19.99 30.39 -25.86
C SER A 93 -20.22 29.69 -27.20
#